data_AF-A0A1Y3NQY5-F1
#
_entry.id   AF-A0A1Y3NQY5-F1
#
_cell.length_a   1.000
_cell.length_b   1.000
_cell.length_c   1.000
_cell.angle_alpha   90.00
_cell.angle_beta   90.00
_cell.angle_gamma   90.00
#
_symmetry.space_group_name_H-M   'P 1'
#
loop_
_entity.id
_entity.type
_entity.pdbx_description
1 polymer ?
#
loop_
_entity_poly.entity_id
_entity_poly.type
_entity_poly.pdbx_seq_one_letter_code
_entity_poly.pdbx_strand_id
1 'polypeptide(L)'
;MSQWTGWQLQKFQILFDKYAKKRKDHSNNEYKHYIREKSLVDITRKLGPDITSKQIKELIYQYDSNCQGYLDFEDFCVFIGDYLLTLNEARQKAIEYYEQM
;
A
#
# COMPACT_ATOMS: atom_id res chain seq x y z
N MET A 1 -16.17 -10.77 2.14
CA MET A 1 -16.76 -9.76 3.04
C MET A 1 -15.70 -8.70 3.23
N SER A 2 -15.84 -7.52 2.64
CA SER A 2 -14.78 -6.51 2.66
C SER A 2 -14.51 -6.10 4.12
N GLN A 3 -13.31 -6.43 4.63
CA GLN A 3 -12.89 -6.23 6.02
C GLN A 3 -12.75 -4.75 6.41
N TRP A 4 -12.93 -3.82 5.47
CA TRP A 4 -12.66 -2.40 5.64
C TRP A 4 -13.96 -1.59 5.68
N THR A 5 -14.07 -0.73 6.68
CA THR A 5 -15.16 0.25 6.81
C THR A 5 -15.11 1.27 5.68
N GLY A 6 -16.26 1.89 5.36
CA GLY A 6 -16.32 2.93 4.32
C GLY A 6 -15.36 4.10 4.57
N TRP A 7 -15.15 4.50 5.82
CA TRP A 7 -14.19 5.54 6.18
C TRP A 7 -12.73 5.12 5.94
N GLN A 8 -12.37 3.85 6.21
CA GLN A 8 -11.03 3.33 5.91
C GLN A 8 -10.78 3.34 4.40
N LEU A 9 -11.75 2.92 3.60
CA LEU A 9 -11.65 2.98 2.14
C LEU A 9 -11.49 4.41 1.62
N GLN A 10 -12.22 5.38 2.19
CA GLN A 10 -12.02 6.80 1.86
C GLN A 10 -10.62 7.28 2.20
N LYS A 11 -10.08 6.88 3.36
CA LYS A 11 -8.72 7.24 3.75
C LYS A 11 -7.68 6.62 2.82
N PHE A 12 -7.88 5.38 2.40
CA PHE A 12 -7.02 4.70 1.43
C PHE A 12 -7.11 5.37 0.06
N GLN A 13 -8.29 5.80 -0.38
CA GLN A 13 -8.47 6.56 -1.61
C GLN A 13 -7.70 7.88 -1.58
N ILE A 14 -7.82 8.66 -0.49
CA ILE A 14 -7.09 9.93 -0.33
C ILE A 14 -5.57 9.70 -0.38
N LEU A 15 -5.11 8.64 0.28
CA LEU A 15 -3.69 8.29 0.29
C LEU A 15 -3.23 7.83 -1.10
N PHE A 16 -4.01 6.98 -1.75
CA PHE A 16 -3.73 6.50 -3.09
C PHE A 16 -3.65 7.64 -4.09
N ASP A 17 -4.67 8.51 -4.15
CA ASP A 17 -4.69 9.65 -5.09
C ASP A 17 -3.56 10.65 -4.85
N LYS A 18 -3.05 10.73 -3.62
CA LYS A 18 -1.90 11.59 -3.29
C LYS A 18 -0.59 11.10 -3.90
N TYR A 19 -0.38 9.78 -3.98
CA TYR A 19 0.91 9.19 -4.40
C TYR A 19 0.84 8.46 -5.74
N ALA A 20 -0.37 8.14 -6.22
CA ALA A 20 -0.60 7.50 -7.50
C ALA A 20 -0.30 8.45 -8.65
N LYS A 21 0.24 7.89 -9.73
CA LYS A 21 0.48 8.62 -10.97
C LYS A 21 -0.68 8.38 -11.92
N LYS A 22 -1.03 9.42 -12.68
CA LYS A 22 -1.99 9.37 -13.77
C LYS A 22 -1.32 8.86 -15.05
N ARG A 23 -1.94 7.90 -15.73
CA ARG A 23 -1.57 7.47 -17.09
C ARG A 23 -2.83 7.43 -17.92
N LYS A 24 -2.72 7.89 -19.16
CA LYS A 24 -3.78 7.76 -20.15
C LYS A 24 -3.84 6.30 -20.60
N ASP A 25 -5.00 5.69 -20.44
CA ASP A 25 -5.25 4.38 -21.01
C ASP A 25 -5.52 4.54 -22.51
N HIS A 26 -4.72 3.85 -23.31
CA HIS A 26 -4.87 3.85 -24.77
C HIS A 26 -6.08 3.03 -25.22
N SER A 27 -6.64 2.18 -24.34
CA SER A 27 -7.79 1.34 -24.63
C SER A 27 -9.12 2.07 -24.55
N ASN A 28 -9.27 3.10 -23.71
CA ASN A 28 -10.59 3.74 -23.49
C ASN A 28 -10.57 5.26 -23.31
N ASN A 29 -9.46 5.96 -23.59
CA ASN A 29 -9.33 7.41 -23.43
C ASN A 29 -9.60 7.91 -21.99
N GLU A 30 -9.64 7.02 -21.00
CA GLU A 30 -9.71 7.35 -19.58
C GLU A 30 -8.31 7.48 -18.96
N TYR A 31 -8.26 8.05 -17.77
CA TYR A 31 -7.05 8.12 -16.97
C TYR A 31 -7.11 7.06 -15.87
N LYS A 32 -6.08 6.21 -15.82
CA LYS A 32 -5.88 5.26 -14.73
C LYS A 32 -4.82 5.78 -13.77
N HIS A 33 -5.07 5.56 -12.49
CA HIS A 33 -4.14 5.83 -11.40
C HIS A 33 -3.39 4.56 -11.04
N TYR A 34 -2.08 4.67 -10.83
CA TYR A 34 -1.24 3.54 -10.47
C TYR A 34 -0.07 3.96 -9.58
N ILE A 35 0.39 3.03 -8.75
CA ILE A 35 1.53 3.21 -7.86
C ILE A 35 2.70 2.38 -8.37
N ARG A 36 3.88 3.01 -8.48
CA ARG A 36 5.15 2.34 -8.78
C ARG A 36 6.04 2.33 -7.55
N GLU A 37 7.14 1.58 -7.64
CA GLU A 37 8.16 1.44 -6.60
C GLU A 37 8.49 2.75 -5.87
N LYS A 38 8.80 3.81 -6.61
CA LYS A 38 9.14 5.12 -6.02
C LYS A 38 8.01 5.69 -5.15
N SER A 39 6.77 5.65 -5.63
CA SER A 39 5.61 6.13 -4.87
C SER A 39 5.34 5.25 -3.65
N LEU A 40 5.58 3.93 -3.77
CA LEU A 40 5.38 2.98 -2.67
C LEU A 40 6.41 3.16 -1.54
N VAL A 41 7.65 3.52 -1.88
CA VAL A 41 8.67 3.94 -0.90
C VAL A 41 8.19 5.15 -0.09
N ASP A 42 7.65 6.17 -0.76
CA ASP A 42 7.17 7.38 -0.08
C ASP A 42 5.98 7.08 0.86
N ILE A 43 5.09 6.16 0.45
CA ILE A 43 3.95 5.72 1.25
C ILE A 43 4.41 4.95 2.48
N THR A 44 5.26 3.95 2.30
CA THR A 44 5.74 3.07 3.38
C THR A 44 6.52 3.86 4.43
N ARG A 45 7.36 4.81 4.00
CA ARG A 45 8.05 5.77 4.88
C ARG A 45 7.10 6.67 5.67
N LYS A 46 5.92 6.98 5.14
CA LYS A 46 4.92 7.78 5.85
C LYS A 46 4.11 6.96 6.85
N LEU A 47 3.90 5.68 6.55
CA LEU A 47 3.09 4.76 7.35
C LEU A 47 3.90 4.06 8.45
N GLY A 48 5.21 3.86 8.26
CA GLY A 48 6.03 3.12 9.21
C GLY A 48 7.53 3.12 8.86
N PRO A 49 8.26 2.05 9.21
CA PRO A 49 9.69 1.95 9.00
C PRO A 49 10.09 1.97 7.53
N ASP A 50 11.30 2.45 7.24
CA ASP A 50 11.82 2.54 5.88
C ASP A 50 12.04 1.13 5.31
N ILE A 51 11.36 0.82 4.22
CA ILE A 51 11.50 -0.45 3.52
C ILE A 51 12.51 -0.27 2.40
N THR A 52 13.40 -1.25 2.23
CA THR A 52 14.42 -1.17 1.17
C THR A 52 13.78 -1.27 -0.22
N SER A 53 14.38 -0.63 -1.23
CA SER A 53 13.89 -0.69 -2.62
C SER A 53 13.74 -2.12 -3.13
N LYS A 54 14.60 -3.06 -2.68
CA LYS A 54 14.48 -4.48 -3.03
C LYS A 54 13.19 -5.09 -2.48
N GLN A 55 12.90 -4.87 -1.20
CA GLN A 55 11.67 -5.35 -0.57
C GLN A 55 10.43 -4.69 -1.19
N ILE A 56 10.49 -3.40 -1.55
CA ILE A 56 9.39 -2.74 -2.26
C ILE A 56 9.12 -3.40 -3.62
N LYS A 57 10.15 -3.78 -4.38
CA LYS A 57 9.96 -4.52 -5.64
C LYS A 57 9.32 -5.88 -5.41
N GLU A 58 9.74 -6.59 -4.38
CA GLU A 58 9.14 -7.87 -3.99
C GLU A 58 7.67 -7.70 -3.59
N LEU A 59 7.33 -6.65 -2.83
CA LEU A 59 5.96 -6.32 -2.49
C LEU A 59 5.12 -6.01 -3.74
N ILE A 60 5.62 -5.18 -4.67
CA ILE A 60 4.90 -4.92 -5.91
C ILE A 60 4.67 -6.23 -6.67
N TYR A 61 5.70 -7.07 -6.81
CA TYR A 61 5.57 -8.34 -7.50
C TYR A 61 4.55 -9.29 -6.82
N GLN A 62 4.47 -9.28 -5.50
CA GLN A 62 3.53 -10.11 -4.74
C GLN A 62 2.07 -9.65 -4.86
N TYR A 63 1.83 -8.35 -4.87
CA TYR A 63 0.48 -7.77 -4.87
C TYR A 63 -0.01 -7.36 -6.26
N ASP A 64 0.86 -7.30 -7.28
CA ASP A 64 0.50 -6.98 -8.67
C ASP A 64 -0.20 -8.16 -9.35
N SER A 65 -1.51 -8.25 -9.12
CA SER A 65 -2.37 -9.32 -9.64
C SER A 65 -2.37 -9.39 -11.17
N ASN A 66 -2.16 -8.24 -11.82
CA ASN A 66 -2.25 -8.08 -13.27
C ASN A 66 -0.88 -8.10 -13.98
N CYS A 67 0.22 -8.29 -13.24
CA CYS A 67 1.60 -8.29 -13.73
C CYS A 67 1.95 -7.06 -14.60
N GLN A 68 1.42 -5.89 -14.26
CA GLN A 68 1.61 -4.66 -15.02
C GLN A 68 2.89 -3.90 -14.61
N GLY A 69 3.54 -4.34 -13.52
CA GLY A 69 4.69 -3.69 -12.89
C GLY A 69 4.30 -2.47 -12.05
N TYR A 70 3.02 -2.34 -11.71
CA TYR A 70 2.47 -1.28 -10.87
C TYR A 70 1.19 -1.75 -10.19
N LEU A 71 0.89 -1.18 -9.03
CA LEU A 71 -0.32 -1.49 -8.26
C LEU A 71 -1.43 -0.52 -8.66
N ASP A 72 -2.60 -1.05 -8.97
CA ASP A 72 -3.83 -0.26 -9.06
C ASP A 72 -4.44 -0.04 -7.67
N PHE A 73 -5.65 0.53 -7.62
CA PHE A 73 -6.29 0.82 -6.34
C PHE A 73 -6.69 -0.45 -5.57
N GLU A 74 -7.08 -1.51 -6.27
CA GLU A 74 -7.51 -2.77 -5.65
C GLU A 74 -6.29 -3.47 -5.04
N ASP A 75 -5.22 -3.62 -5.82
CA ASP A 75 -3.94 -4.19 -5.36
C ASP A 75 -3.37 -3.38 -4.19
N PHE A 76 -3.49 -2.04 -4.25
CA PHE A 76 -3.04 -1.14 -3.18
C PHE A 76 -3.84 -1.31 -1.88
N CYS A 77 -5.15 -1.53 -1.95
CA CYS A 77 -5.97 -1.74 -0.76
C CYS A 77 -5.57 -3.00 -0.01
N VAL A 78 -5.27 -4.08 -0.74
CA VAL A 78 -4.78 -5.33 -0.16
C VAL A 78 -3.41 -5.11 0.49
N PHE A 79 -2.48 -4.49 -0.24
CA PHE A 79 -1.14 -4.17 0.27
C PHE A 79 -1.20 -3.34 1.58
N ILE A 80 -1.96 -2.24 1.59
CA ILE A 80 -2.06 -1.38 2.79
C ILE A 80 -2.73 -2.10 3.95
N GLY A 81 -3.72 -2.94 3.66
CA GLY A 81 -4.38 -3.75 4.68
C GLY A 81 -3.39 -4.63 5.43
N ASP A 82 -2.62 -5.42 4.68
CA ASP A 82 -1.62 -6.34 5.22
C ASP A 82 -0.48 -5.59 5.92
N TYR A 83 -0.03 -4.48 5.33
CA TYR A 83 1.02 -3.66 5.90
C TYR A 83 0.63 -3.04 7.25
N LEU A 84 -0.58 -2.47 7.34
CA LEU A 84 -1.08 -1.87 8.59
C LEU A 84 -1.31 -2.93 9.67
N LEU A 85 -1.80 -4.12 9.30
CA LEU A 85 -1.96 -5.23 10.23
C LEU A 85 -0.60 -5.65 10.81
N THR A 86 0.39 -5.85 9.94
CA THR A 86 1.75 -6.23 10.31
C THR A 86 2.39 -5.19 11.24
N LEU A 87 2.23 -3.89 10.95
CA LEU A 87 2.73 -2.82 11.81
C LEU A 87 2.04 -2.80 13.17
N ASN A 88 0.73 -3.05 13.21
CA ASN A 88 0.00 -3.07 14.47
C ASN A 88 0.44 -4.25 15.35
N GLU A 89 0.64 -5.43 14.77
CA GLU A 89 1.17 -6.60 15.48
C GLU A 89 2.60 -6.37 15.98
N ALA A 90 3.47 -5.79 15.15
CA ALA A 90 4.84 -5.45 15.53
C ALA A 90 4.86 -4.44 16.70
N ARG A 91 3.98 -3.43 16.65
CA ARG A 91 3.84 -2.44 17.73
C ARG A 91 3.34 -3.09 19.01
N GLN A 92 2.34 -3.97 18.93
CA GLN A 92 1.77 -4.64 20.08
C GLN A 92 2.80 -5.54 20.78
N LYS A 93 3.55 -6.33 20.01
CA LYS A 93 4.66 -7.15 20.53
C LYS A 93 5.74 -6.31 21.20
N ALA A 94 6.06 -5.15 20.64
CA ALA A 94 7.03 -4.24 21.24
C ALA A 94 6.53 -3.71 22.59
N ILE A 95 5.26 -3.32 22.70
CA ILE A 95 4.66 -2.85 23.96
C ILE A 95 4.68 -3.97 25.01
N GLU A 96 4.24 -5.18 24.66
CA GLU A 96 4.22 -6.34 25.56
C GLU A 96 5.62 -6.68 26.08
N TYR A 97 6.65 -6.59 25.23
CA TYR A 97 8.05 -6.79 25.63
C TYR A 97 8.50 -5.76 26.68
N TYR A 98 8.11 -4.50 26.54
CA TYR A 98 8.45 -3.46 27.52
C TYR A 98 7.67 -3.60 28.83
N GLU A 99 6.43 -4.09 28.80
CA GLU A 99 5.62 -4.31 30.00
C GLU A 99 6.10 -5.52 30.83
N GLN A 100 6.86 -6.43 30.23
CA GLN A 100 7.43 -7.62 30.89
C GLN A 100 8.80 -7.38 31.56
N MET A 101 9.40 -6.20 31.38
CA MET A 101 10.64 -5.77 32.07
C MET A 101 10.35 -5.00 33.35
#